data_AF-A0A2V4E3S2-F1
#
_entry.id   AF-A0A2V4E3S2-F1
#
_cell.length_a   1.000
_cell.length_b   1.000
_cell.length_c   1.000
_cell.angle_alpha   90.00
_cell.angle_beta   90.00
_cell.angle_gamma   90.00
#
_symmetry.space_group_name_H-M   'P 1'
#
loop_
_entity.id
_entity.type
_entity.pdbx_description
1 polymer ?
#
loop_
_entity_poly.entity_id
_entity_poly.type
_entity_poly.pdbx_seq_one_letter_code
_entity_poly.pdbx_strand_id
1 'polypeptide(L)' 'MTVKYRVEIVDIASKDIHQIYQYIKKYDCIENARYVFNQLRETIKKLEILPQSCSHPYEFYEWNVYTFSYNKIKG' A
#
# COMPACT_ATOMS: atom_id res chain seq x y z
N MET A 1 0.97 13.14 -22.12
CA MET A 1 1.31 13.63 -20.77
C MET A 1 0.65 12.68 -19.78
N THR A 2 1.42 12.01 -18.93
CA THR A 2 0.85 11.15 -17.89
C THR A 2 0.48 12.05 -16.71
N VAL A 3 -0.79 12.06 -16.31
CA VAL A 3 -1.24 12.76 -15.10
C VAL A 3 -0.58 12.07 -13.91
N LYS A 4 0.11 12.84 -13.07
CA LYS A 4 0.68 12.36 -11.82
C LYS A 4 -0.20 12.82 -10.67
N TYR A 5 -0.81 11.88 -9.98
CA TYR A 5 -1.61 12.12 -8.77
C TYR A 5 -0.69 12.31 -7.57
N ARG A 6 -1.14 13.13 -6.62
CA ARG A 6 -0.53 13.24 -5.29
C ARG A 6 -1.14 12.17 -4.38
N VAL A 7 -0.31 11.31 -3.83
CA VAL A 7 -0.72 10.34 -2.80
C VAL A 7 -0.32 10.88 -1.44
N GLU A 8 -1.28 10.97 -0.52
CA GLU A 8 -1.05 11.44 0.85
C GLU A 8 -1.23 10.28 1.83
N ILE A 9 -0.25 10.10 2.72
CA ILE A 9 -0.34 9.14 3.83
C ILE A 9 -0.82 9.93 5.05
N VAL A 10 -2.02 9.64 5.51
CA VAL A 10 -2.57 10.22 6.74
C VAL A 10 -1.85 9.67 7.98
N ASP A 11 -1.90 10.42 9.08
CA ASP A 11 -1.15 10.11 10.31
C ASP A 11 -1.40 8.71 10.85
N ILE A 12 -2.66 8.23 10.81
CA ILE A 12 -2.99 6.88 11.29
C ILE A 12 -2.35 5.80 10.42
N ALA A 13 -2.38 5.96 9.09
CA ALA A 13 -1.73 5.04 8.18
C ALA A 13 -0.20 5.04 8.34
N SER A 14 0.40 6.20 8.64
CA SER A 14 1.84 6.30 8.94
C SER A 14 2.21 5.52 10.21
N LYS A 15 1.36 5.58 11.25
CA LYS A 15 1.53 4.78 12.48
C LYS A 15 1.39 3.29 12.20
N ASP A 16 0.42 2.89 11.38
CA ASP A 16 0.22 1.49 11.01
C ASP A 16 1.45 0.94 10.26
N ILE A 17 1.99 1.68 9.30
CA ILE A 17 3.21 1.31 8.57
C ILE A 17 4.38 1.13 9.55
N HIS A 18 4.53 2.03 10.52
CA HIS A 18 5.57 1.92 11.55
C HIS A 18 5.38 0.68 12.41
N GLN A 19 4.16 0.41 12.88
CA GLN A 19 3.85 -0.75 13.71
C GLN A 19 4.11 -2.07 12.98
N ILE A 20 3.69 -2.17 11.72
CA ILE A 20 3.98 -3.33 10.86
C ILE A 20 5.50 -3.54 10.74
N TYR A 21 6.26 -2.47 10.48
CA TYR A 21 7.71 -2.54 10.37
C TYR A 21 8.36 -3.05 11.67
N GLN A 22 7.99 -2.49 12.82
CA GLN A 22 8.53 -2.92 14.12
C GLN A 22 8.14 -4.35 14.46
N TYR A 23 6.91 -4.75 14.14
CA TYR A 23 6.43 -6.11 14.37
C TYR A 23 7.26 -7.13 13.59
N ILE A 24 7.41 -6.96 12.27
CA ILE A 24 8.20 -7.88 11.45
C ILE A 24 9.65 -7.88 11.89
N LYS A 25 10.25 -6.71 12.15
CA LYS A 25 11.62 -6.61 12.64
C LYS A 25 11.83 -7.38 13.94
N LYS A 26 10.86 -7.36 14.85
CA LYS A 26 10.94 -8.00 16.18
C LYS A 26 10.76 -9.50 16.12
N TYR A 27 9.84 -9.99 15.28
CA TYR A 27 9.40 -11.40 15.29
C TYR A 27 9.92 -12.22 14.11
N ASP A 28 10.57 -11.59 13.13
CA ASP A 28 11.15 -12.24 11.96
C ASP A 28 12.57 -11.68 11.74
N CYS A 29 12.79 -10.80 10.76
CA CYS A 29 14.07 -10.14 10.54
C CYS A 29 13.94 -8.72 9.96
N ILE A 30 15.02 -7.94 10.05
CA ILE A 30 15.05 -6.56 9.54
C ILE A 30 14.95 -6.51 8.01
N GLU A 31 15.46 -7.53 7.32
CA GLU A 31 15.40 -7.68 5.87
C GLU A 31 13.95 -7.80 5.40
N ASN A 32 13.15 -8.65 6.07
CA ASN A 32 11.73 -8.81 5.74
C ASN A 32 10.92 -7.56 6.09
N ALA A 33 11.22 -6.88 7.19
CA ALA A 33 10.60 -5.60 7.52
C ALA A 33 10.87 -4.54 6.43
N ARG A 34 12.12 -4.45 5.96
CA ARG A 34 12.53 -3.56 4.84
C ARG A 34 11.86 -3.97 3.53
N TYR A 35 11.76 -5.27 3.25
CA TYR A 35 11.08 -5.78 2.07
C TYR A 35 9.63 -5.31 2.02
N VAL A 36 8.85 -5.53 3.08
CA VAL A 36 7.44 -5.11 3.14
C VAL A 36 7.30 -3.59 3.03
N PHE A 37 8.14 -2.83 3.72
CA PHE A 37 8.16 -1.37 3.61
C PHE A 37 8.43 -0.89 2.18
N ASN A 38 9.38 -1.54 1.48
CA ASN A 38 9.65 -1.24 0.08
C ASN A 38 8.47 -1.59 -0.83
N GLN A 39 7.77 -2.71 -0.59
CA GLN A 39 6.55 -3.03 -1.35
C GLN A 39 5.47 -1.93 -1.18
N LEU A 40 5.28 -1.41 0.02
CA LEU A 40 4.34 -0.30 0.26
C LEU A 40 4.76 0.97 -0.50
N ARG A 41 6.05 1.30 -0.53
CA ARG A 41 6.58 2.43 -1.31
C ARG A 41 6.36 2.25 -2.82
N GLU A 42 6.55 1.05 -3.35
CA GLU A 42 6.29 0.77 -4.76
C GLU A 42 4.79 0.85 -5.09
N THR A 43 3.92 0.44 -4.17
CA THR A 43 2.47 0.63 -4.31
C THR A 43 2.11 2.12 -4.40
N ILE A 44 2.67 2.97 -3.53
CA ILE A 44 2.45 4.42 -3.59
C ILE A 44 2.82 4.98 -4.97
N LYS A 45 4.00 4.63 -5.50
CA LYS A 45 4.44 5.07 -6.83
C LYS A 45 3.49 4.62 -7.95
N LYS A 46 2.91 3.42 -7.85
CA LYS A 46 1.91 2.94 -8.82
C LYS A 46 0.62 3.76 -8.72
N LEU A 47 0.16 4.07 -7.51
CA LEU A 47 -1.04 4.87 -7.29
C LEU A 47 -0.87 6.33 -7.73
N GLU A 48 0.36 6.88 -7.68
CA GLU A 48 0.66 8.20 -8.26
C GLU A 48 0.39 8.25 -9.79
N ILE A 49 0.40 7.11 -10.48
CA ILE A 49 0.29 7.03 -11.94
C ILE A 49 -1.07 6.46 -12.37
N LEU A 50 -1.53 5.42 -11.67
CA LEU A 50 -2.66 4.59 -12.09
C LEU A 50 -3.59 4.23 -10.91
N PRO A 51 -4.22 5.21 -10.24
CA PRO A 51 -5.11 4.95 -9.10
C PRO A 51 -6.34 4.12 -9.48
N GLN A 52 -6.77 4.16 -10.74
CA GLN A 52 -7.88 3.34 -11.27
C GLN A 52 -7.58 1.83 -11.30
N SER A 53 -6.35 1.41 -10.99
CA SER A 53 -6.01 -0.01 -10.83
C SER A 53 -6.51 -0.62 -9.52
N CYS A 54 -6.99 0.20 -8.59
CA CYS A 54 -7.63 -0.28 -7.37
C CYS A 54 -8.99 -0.94 -7.67
N SER A 55 -9.33 -1.95 -6.89
CA SER A 55 -10.67 -2.52 -6.87
C SER A 55 -11.59 -1.66 -6.02
N HIS A 56 -12.88 -1.60 -6.38
CA HIS A 56 -13.93 -1.02 -5.55
C HIS A 56 -14.80 -2.19 -5.05
N PRO A 57 -14.60 -2.69 -3.83
CA PRO A 57 -15.43 -3.75 -3.28
C PRO A 57 -16.87 -3.26 -3.08
N TYR A 58 -17.86 -4.11 -3.34
CA TYR A 58 -19.27 -3.73 -3.26
C TYR A 58 -19.67 -3.32 -1.84
N GLU A 59 -19.01 -3.89 -0.82
CA GLU A 59 -19.18 -3.56 0.59
C GLU A 59 -18.82 -2.10 0.91
N PHE A 60 -18.12 -1.41 0.01
CA PHE A 60 -17.54 -0.08 0.21
C PHE A 60 -17.99 0.98 -0.81
N TYR A 61 -19.04 0.70 -1.59
CA TYR A 61 -19.53 1.63 -2.62
C TYR A 61 -19.95 2.98 -2.05
N GLU A 62 -20.65 2.99 -0.92
CA GLU A 62 -21.16 4.24 -0.32
C GLU A 62 -20.07 5.14 0.26
N TRP A 63 -18.89 4.58 0.58
CA TRP A 63 -17.81 5.33 1.24
C TRP A 63 -16.67 5.73 0.30
N ASN A 64 -16.77 5.43 -1.00
CA ASN A 64 -15.71 5.66 -1.99
C ASN A 64 -14.35 5.10 -1.54
N VAL A 65 -14.37 3.92 -0.90
CA VAL A 65 -13.16 3.23 -0.45
C VAL A 65 -12.75 2.20 -1.48
N TYR A 66 -11.50 2.28 -1.92
CA TYR A 66 -10.90 1.41 -2.90
C TYR A 66 -9.79 0.57 -2.25
N THR A 67 -9.60 -0.64 -2.74
CA THR A 67 -8.58 -1.56 -2.25
C THR A 67 -7.54 -1.84 -3.33
N PHE A 68 -6.28 -1.90 -2.92
CA PHE A 68 -5.18 -2.31 -3.80
C PHE A 68 -4.54 -3.57 -3.24
N SER A 69 -4.61 -4.66 -3.99
CA SER A 69 -3.95 -5.92 -3.67
C SER A 69 -3.02 -6.32 -4.81
N TYR A 70 -1.73 -6.49 -4.51
CA TYR A 70 -0.79 -7.05 -5.48
C TYR A 70 -0.68 -8.55 -5.27
N ASN A 71 -1.52 -9.32 -5.96
CA ASN A 71 -1.32 -10.75 -6.08
C ASN A 71 -0.23 -11.00 -7.12
N LYS A 72 0.99 -11.31 -6.65
CA LYS A 72 1.98 -11.93 -7.52
C LYS A 72 1.47 -13.34 -7.80
N ILE A 73 0.62 -13.51 -8.81
CA ILE A 73 0.41 -14.83 -9.41
C ILE A 73 1.80 -15.22 -9.90
N LYS A 74 2.46 -16.12 -9.16
CA LYS A 74 3.66 -16.79 -9.66
C LYS A 74 3.19 -17.60 -10.87
N GLY A 75 3.43 -17.06 -12.07
CA GLY A 75 3.60 -17.89 -13.26
C GLY A 75 4.88 -18.70 -13.14
#